data_AF-A0A961YCM6-F1
#
_entry.id   AF-A0A961YCM6-F1
#
_cell.length_a   1.000
_cell.length_b   1.000
_cell.length_c   1.000
_cell.angle_alpha   90.00
_cell.angle_beta   90.00
_cell.angle_gamma   90.00
#
_symmetry.space_group_name_H-M   'P 1'
#
loop_
_entity.id
_entity.type
_entity.pdbx_description
1 polymer ?
#
loop_
_entity_poly.entity_id
_entity_poly.type
_entity_poly.pdbx_seq_one_letter_code
_entity_poly.pdbx_strand_id
1 'polypeptide(L)'
;TGKVEIVSMNHGFAVRSDSLPANAEETHVSLFDGSNCGLRLKDRPVFSVQHHPEASPGPQDSHYLFTRFVNLIRARKGQELLPERAMREAS
;
A
#
# COMPACT_ATOMS: atom_id res chain seq x y z
N THR A 1 -4.87 9.02 5.18
CA THR A 1 -4.36 8.82 6.55
C THR A 1 -3.45 9.95 7.01
N GLY A 2 -2.87 10.73 6.08
CA GLY A 2 -1.87 11.77 6.43
C GLY A 2 -0.50 11.19 6.81
N LYS A 3 -0.32 9.87 6.68
CA LYS A 3 0.94 9.18 7.01
C LYS A 3 1.89 9.22 5.82
N VAL A 4 3.18 9.25 6.12
CA VAL A 4 4.27 9.24 5.14
C VAL A 4 5.13 8.01 5.38
N GLU A 5 5.57 7.37 4.30
CA GLU A 5 6.45 6.20 4.31
C GLU A 5 7.70 6.55 3.49
N ILE A 6 8.88 6.23 4.02
CA ILE A 6 10.08 6.17 3.18
C ILE A 6 10.12 4.76 2.59
N VAL A 7 10.27 4.66 1.28
CA VAL A 7 10.11 3.39 0.55
C VAL A 7 11.20 3.23 -0.51
N SER A 8 11.46 1.98 -0.90
CA SER A 8 12.34 1.66 -2.04
C SER A 8 11.52 1.59 -3.34
N MET A 9 11.93 2.36 -4.35
CA MET A 9 11.31 2.42 -5.68
C MET A 9 12.30 1.93 -6.75
N ASN A 10 11.85 1.07 -7.68
CA ASN A 10 12.62 0.68 -8.86
C ASN A 10 11.69 0.31 -10.03
N HIS A 11 11.04 1.32 -10.63
CA HIS A 11 10.15 1.14 -11.76
C HIS A 11 10.29 2.30 -12.76
N GLY A 12 10.09 2.03 -14.05
CA GLY A 12 10.16 3.04 -15.13
C GLY A 12 8.79 3.48 -15.67
N PHE A 13 7.69 2.90 -15.16
CA PHE A 13 6.32 3.19 -15.57
C PHE A 13 5.44 3.37 -14.35
N ALA A 14 4.43 4.25 -14.43
CA ALA A 14 3.47 4.48 -13.36
C ALA A 14 2.03 4.40 -13.90
N VAL A 15 1.10 3.99 -13.04
CA VAL A 15 -0.33 4.03 -13.35
C VAL A 15 -0.83 5.47 -13.22
N ARG A 16 -1.60 5.94 -14.20
CA ARG A 16 -2.20 7.27 -14.14
C ARG A 16 -3.45 7.28 -13.27
N SER A 17 -3.47 8.11 -12.23
CA SER A 17 -4.58 8.23 -11.28
C SER A 17 -5.89 8.67 -11.93
N ASP A 18 -5.81 9.52 -12.96
CA ASP A 18 -6.97 10.01 -13.73
C ASP A 18 -7.56 8.99 -14.70
N SER A 19 -6.89 7.85 -14.88
CA SER A 19 -7.35 6.75 -15.73
C SER A 19 -7.99 5.60 -14.93
N LEU A 20 -8.05 5.71 -13.61
CA LEU A 20 -8.59 4.64 -12.77
C LEU A 20 -10.09 4.44 -13.02
N PRO A 21 -10.55 3.18 -13.14
CA PRO A 21 -11.98 2.90 -13.25
C PRO A 21 -12.69 3.29 -11.95
N ALA A 22 -14.01 3.51 -12.02
CA ALA A 22 -14.80 4.00 -10.88
C ALA A 22 -14.73 3.10 -9.62
N ASN A 23 -14.48 1.79 -9.80
CA ASN A 23 -14.35 0.82 -8.72
C ASN A 23 -12.92 0.73 -8.14
N ALA A 24 -11.96 1.49 -8.65
CA ALA A 24 -10.63 1.63 -8.09
C ALA A 24 -10.43 3.00 -7.44
N GLU A 25 -9.53 3.07 -6.49
CA GLU A 25 -9.08 4.33 -5.90
C GLU A 25 -7.59 4.29 -5.57
N GLU A 26 -6.97 5.45 -5.69
CA GLU A 26 -5.59 5.69 -5.26
C GLU A 26 -5.49 5.66 -3.73
N THR A 27 -4.42 5.05 -3.24
CA THR A 27 -4.18 4.87 -1.79
C THR A 27 -2.88 5.49 -1.33
N HIS A 28 -1.91 5.62 -2.23
CA HIS A 28 -0.59 6.18 -1.96
C HIS A 28 -0.20 7.09 -3.12
N VAL A 29 0.40 8.22 -2.79
CA VAL A 29 0.88 9.22 -3.74
C VAL A 29 2.34 9.51 -3.42
N SER A 30 3.19 9.56 -4.45
CA SER A 30 4.57 10.00 -4.32
C SER A 30 4.61 11.46 -3.92
N LEU A 31 5.28 11.77 -2.81
CA LEU A 31 5.52 13.17 -2.41
C LEU A 31 6.61 13.85 -3.25
N PHE A 32 7.36 13.11 -4.07
CA PHE A 32 8.39 13.68 -4.94
C PHE A 32 7.81 14.28 -6.23
N ASP A 33 6.81 13.63 -6.83
CA ASP A 33 6.32 13.98 -8.16
C ASP A 33 4.79 13.85 -8.34
N GLY A 34 4.06 13.43 -7.30
CA GLY A 34 2.61 13.26 -7.34
C GLY A 34 2.14 12.01 -8.09
N SER A 35 3.03 11.12 -8.50
CA SER A 35 2.66 9.87 -9.18
C SER A 35 1.93 8.89 -8.25
N ASN A 36 1.10 8.02 -8.85
CA ASN A 36 0.39 6.98 -8.12
C ASN A 36 1.37 5.92 -7.57
N CYS A 37 1.26 5.62 -6.27
CA CYS A 37 2.10 4.62 -5.62
C CYS A 37 1.31 3.43 -5.04
N GLY A 38 0.00 3.37 -5.26
CA GLY A 38 -0.82 2.26 -4.80
C GLY A 38 -2.30 2.46 -5.04
N LEU A 39 -3.02 1.35 -5.16
CA LEU A 39 -4.44 1.31 -5.50
C LEU A 39 -5.16 0.30 -4.60
N ARG A 40 -6.46 0.51 -4.41
CA ARG A 40 -7.38 -0.55 -3.93
C ARG A 40 -8.68 -0.55 -4.70
N LEU A 41 -9.36 -1.68 -4.71
CA LEU A 41 -10.71 -1.79 -5.23
C LEU A 41 -11.74 -1.51 -4.13
N LYS A 42 -12.84 -0.86 -4.51
CA LYS A 42 -13.95 -0.49 -3.61
C LYS A 42 -14.90 -1.66 -3.36
N ASP A 43 -14.99 -2.58 -4.32
CA ASP A 43 -15.97 -3.68 -4.35
C ASP A 43 -15.40 -5.02 -3.86
N ARG A 44 -14.07 -5.13 -3.71
CA ARG A 44 -13.41 -6.39 -3.35
C ARG A 44 -12.12 -6.17 -2.55
N PRO A 45 -11.68 -7.14 -1.72
CA PRO A 45 -10.48 -7.03 -0.90
C PRO A 45 -9.21 -7.20 -1.73
N VAL A 46 -8.94 -6.25 -2.62
CA VAL A 46 -7.78 -6.23 -3.52
C VAL A 46 -7.09 -4.87 -3.39
N PHE A 47 -5.77 -4.91 -3.20
CA PHE A 47 -4.92 -3.73 -3.21
C PHE A 47 -3.57 -4.06 -3.83
N SER A 48 -2.85 -3.02 -4.25
CA SER A 48 -1.48 -3.10 -4.74
C SER A 48 -0.71 -1.85 -4.36
N VAL A 49 0.62 -1.97 -4.35
CA VAL A 49 1.55 -0.85 -4.20
C VAL A 49 2.57 -0.86 -5.32
N GLN A 50 3.10 0.31 -5.66
CA GLN A 50 4.10 0.50 -6.72
C GLN A 50 5.53 0.31 -6.21
N HIS A 51 5.74 0.50 -4.90
CA HIS A 51 7.03 0.37 -4.22
C HIS A 51 7.29 -1.08 -3.79
N HIS A 52 8.50 -1.34 -3.29
CA HIS A 52 8.93 -2.64 -2.77
C HIS A 52 8.72 -2.70 -1.25
N PRO A 53 7.59 -3.24 -0.74
CA PRO A 53 7.31 -3.28 0.69
C PRO A 53 8.17 -4.30 1.44
N GLU A 54 8.80 -5.25 0.75
CA GLU A 54 9.70 -6.25 1.31
C GLU A 54 11.04 -5.68 1.76
N ALA A 55 11.42 -4.51 1.22
CA ALA A 55 12.68 -3.81 1.43
C ALA A 55 13.93 -4.70 1.27
N SER A 56 14.72 -4.52 0.19
CA SER A 56 16.07 -5.10 0.13
C SER A 56 16.93 -4.51 -1.00
N PRO A 57 17.82 -3.55 -0.73
CA PRO A 57 17.95 -2.77 0.52
C PRO A 57 16.78 -1.78 0.69
N GLY A 58 16.52 -1.31 1.92
CA GLY A 58 15.53 -0.26 2.13
C GLY A 58 14.97 -0.13 3.55
N PRO A 59 14.21 0.94 3.82
CA PRO A 59 13.40 1.11 5.03
C PRO A 59 12.24 0.10 5.09
N GLN A 60 11.80 -0.25 6.30
CA GLN A 60 10.77 -1.27 6.55
C GLN A 60 9.38 -0.66 6.83
N ASP A 61 9.17 0.62 6.50
CA ASP A 61 7.97 1.38 6.86
C ASP A 61 6.69 0.76 6.29
N SER A 62 6.78 0.12 5.12
CA SER A 62 5.66 -0.50 4.40
C SER A 62 5.39 -1.97 4.76
N HIS A 63 6.10 -2.55 5.74
CA HIS A 63 5.93 -3.97 6.13
C HIS A 63 4.51 -4.31 6.60
N TYR A 64 3.76 -3.32 7.10
CA TYR A 64 2.36 -3.52 7.52
C TYR A 64 1.46 -4.04 6.38
N LEU A 65 1.82 -3.79 5.11
CA LEU A 65 1.08 -4.27 3.95
C LEU A 65 1.04 -5.80 3.88
N PHE A 66 2.09 -6.49 4.35
CA PHE A 66 2.06 -7.95 4.48
C PHE A 66 1.08 -8.40 5.55
N THR A 67 1.06 -7.74 6.71
CA THR A 67 0.07 -8.02 7.77
C THR A 67 -1.35 -7.78 7.25
N ARG A 68 -1.56 -6.69 6.50
CA ARG A 68 -2.85 -6.38 5.88
C ARG A 68 -3.27 -7.47 4.90
N PHE A 69 -2.37 -7.93 4.02
CA PHE A 69 -2.65 -9.02 3.09
C PHE A 69 -3.01 -10.33 3.82
N VAL A 70 -2.26 -10.70 4.85
CA VAL A 70 -2.56 -11.88 5.68
C VAL A 70 -3.92 -11.73 6.36
N ASN A 71 -4.27 -10.53 6.83
CA ASN A 71 -5.56 -10.26 7.44
C ASN A 71 -6.74 -10.44 6.46
N LEU A 72 -6.56 -10.13 5.16
CA LEU A 72 -7.59 -10.44 4.15
C LEU A 72 -7.82 -11.95 4.01
N ILE A 73 -6.76 -12.76 4.08
CA ILE A 73 -6.87 -14.22 4.05
C ILE A 73 -7.55 -14.75 5.32
N ARG A 74 -7.17 -14.23 6.49
CA ARG A 74 -7.73 -14.62 7.80
C ARG A 74 -9.22 -14.26 7.90
N ALA A 75 -9.60 -13.07 7.46
CA ALA A 75 -11.01 -12.64 7.40
C ALA A 75 -11.84 -13.61 6.54
N ARG A 76 -11.34 -14.00 5.36
CA ARG A 76 -12.03 -14.96 4.50
C ARG A 76 -12.16 -16.35 5.11
N LYS A 77 -11.26 -16.73 6.03
CA LYS A 77 -11.30 -17.99 6.78
C LYS A 77 -12.05 -17.90 8.11
N GLY A 78 -12.61 -16.73 8.48
CA GLY A 78 -13.25 -16.52 9.78
C GLY A 78 -12.29 -16.58 10.96
N GLN A 79 -11.02 -16.25 10.74
CA GLN A 79 -9.96 -16.27 11.76
C GLN A 79 -9.78 -14.87 12.36
N GLU A 80 -9.36 -14.82 13.64
CA GLU A 80 -9.00 -13.58 14.34
C GLU A 80 -7.93 -12.80 13.55
N LEU A 81 -8.01 -11.46 13.50
CA LEU A 81 -7.06 -10.63 12.76
C LEU A 81 -5.77 -10.40 13.56
N LEU A 82 -4.64 -10.27 12.84
CA LEU A 82 -3.37 -9.86 13.43
C LEU A 82 -3.35 -8.35 13.66
N PRO A 83 -2.74 -7.86 14.75
CA PRO A 83 -2.56 -6.43 14.98
C PRO A 83 -1.66 -5.84 13.89
N GLU A 84 -2.13 -4.79 13.21
CA GLU A 84 -1.33 -4.02 12.26
C GLU A 84 -0.47 -3.04 13.05
N ARG A 85 0.86 -3.16 13.00
CA ARG A 85 1.76 -2.19 13.65
C ARG A 85 1.57 -0.83 12.99
N ALA A 86 1.35 0.20 13.80
CA ALA A 86 1.27 1.56 13.31
C ALA A 86 2.60 1.97 12.68
N MET A 87 2.55 2.55 11.47
CA MET A 87 3.64 3.37 10.94
C MET A 87 4.06 4.40 11.98
N ARG A 88 5.37 4.59 12.13
CA ARG A 88 5.91 5.71 12.91
C ARG A 88 5.53 7.00 12.20
N GLU A 89 5.09 8.00 12.94
CA GLU A 89 4.85 9.33 12.38
C GLU A 89 6.19 9.88 11.89
N ALA A 90 6.21 10.45 10.68
CA ALA A 90 7.38 11.17 10.19
C ALA A 90 7.46 12.47 11.02
N SER A 91 8.52 12.60 11.82
CA SER A 91 8.84 13.79 12.61
C SER A 91 9.13 15.01 11.76
#